data_AF-A0A1B8F9F8-F1
#
_entry.id   AF-A0A1B8F9F8-F1
#
_cell.length_a   1.000
_cell.length_b   1.000
_cell.length_c   1.000
_cell.angle_alpha   90.00
_cell.angle_beta   90.00
_cell.angle_gamma   90.00
#
_symmetry.space_group_name_H-M   'P 1'
#
loop_
_entity.id
_entity.type
_entity.pdbx_description
1 polymer ?
#
loop_
_entity_poly.entity_id
_entity_poly.type
_entity_poly.pdbx_seq_one_letter_code
_entity_poly.pdbx_strand_id
1 'polypeptide(L)'
;MSAFEQWLDKAATRGPDRVIPSSAVIAVTKDGIIYSRSAGTQSEDPDSPLFDKPISPDTSIWIASATKLMTSISILQLLEKGLLDLDADVSSVLPELADLEVFLEFNDAGEPTYEKAIKKITIRMLLTHQSGAGYEFFHPYIQQIR
;
A
#
# COMPACT_ATOMS: atom_id res chain seq x y z
N MET A 1 -13.30 15.65 -26.84
CA MET A 1 -12.25 15.11 -25.97
C MET A 1 -11.54 16.27 -25.30
N SER A 2 -11.53 16.32 -23.96
CA SER A 2 -10.92 17.40 -23.20
C SER A 2 -9.39 17.43 -23.36
N ALA A 3 -8.73 18.53 -22.97
CA ALA A 3 -7.27 18.60 -22.99
C ALA A 3 -6.62 17.52 -22.11
N PHE A 4 -7.25 17.20 -20.96
CA PHE A 4 -6.80 16.12 -20.08
C PHE A 4 -6.89 14.75 -20.76
N GLU A 5 -8.00 14.48 -21.44
CA GLU A 5 -8.21 13.21 -22.14
C GLU A 5 -7.23 13.03 -23.31
N GLN A 6 -7.01 14.08 -24.09
CA GLN A 6 -6.01 14.06 -25.17
C GLN A 6 -4.59 13.82 -24.62
N TRP A 7 -4.26 14.46 -23.50
CA TRP A 7 -2.98 14.24 -22.83
C TRP A 7 -2.83 12.79 -22.34
N LEU A 8 -3.87 12.23 -21.72
CA LEU A 8 -3.85 10.86 -21.21
C LEU A 8 -3.64 9.84 -22.33
N ASP A 9 -4.32 10.03 -23.47
CA ASP A 9 -4.16 9.17 -24.64
C ASP A 9 -2.75 9.28 -25.21
N LYS A 10 -2.25 10.50 -25.39
CA LYS A 10 -0.90 10.74 -25.89
C LYS A 10 0.14 10.11 -24.96
N ALA A 11 -0.03 10.26 -23.65
CA ALA A 11 0.91 9.75 -22.65
C ALA A 11 1.00 8.21 -22.63
N ALA A 12 -0.10 7.52 -22.94
CA ALA A 12 -0.22 6.07 -22.85
C ALA A 12 -0.11 5.33 -24.19
N THR A 13 -0.30 6.01 -25.32
CA THR A 13 -0.21 5.42 -26.66
C THR A 13 1.24 5.02 -26.96
N ARG A 14 1.43 3.79 -27.46
CA ARG A 14 2.75 3.33 -27.91
C ARG A 14 3.30 4.24 -29.01
N GLY A 15 4.51 4.72 -28.81
CA GLY A 15 5.19 5.62 -29.73
C GLY A 15 6.33 6.38 -29.04
N PRO A 16 7.05 7.24 -29.79
CA PRO A 16 8.18 8.00 -29.26
C PRO A 16 7.80 8.96 -28.12
N ASP A 17 6.55 9.39 -28.06
CA ASP A 17 6.04 10.36 -27.09
C ASP A 17 5.45 9.71 -25.82
N ARG A 18 5.52 8.37 -25.71
CA ARG A 18 4.91 7.65 -24.59
C ARG A 18 5.66 7.91 -23.29
N VAL A 19 4.92 8.16 -22.20
CA VAL A 19 5.50 8.39 -20.86
C VAL A 19 4.98 7.42 -19.79
N ILE A 20 3.83 6.77 -20.02
CA ILE A 20 3.28 5.76 -19.11
C ILE A 20 2.80 4.53 -19.91
N PRO A 21 2.85 3.32 -19.34
CA PRO A 21 2.34 2.14 -20.02
C PRO A 21 0.81 2.19 -20.17
N SER A 22 0.13 2.59 -19.10
CA SER A 22 -1.32 2.64 -19.06
C SER A 22 -1.83 3.50 -17.92
N SER A 23 -3.12 3.82 -17.98
CA SER A 23 -3.86 4.51 -16.93
C SER A 23 -5.32 4.07 -16.92
N ALA A 24 -5.92 4.07 -15.73
CA ALA A 24 -7.36 4.02 -15.53
C ALA A 24 -7.73 5.07 -14.48
N VAL A 25 -8.70 5.92 -14.81
CA VAL A 25 -9.15 7.03 -13.98
C VAL A 25 -10.66 6.95 -13.83
N ILE A 26 -11.12 6.90 -12.59
CA ILE A 26 -12.54 6.81 -12.25
C ILE A 26 -12.84 7.90 -11.22
N ALA A 27 -13.87 8.70 -11.46
CA ALA A 27 -14.41 9.62 -10.47
C ALA A 27 -15.85 9.23 -10.12
N VAL A 28 -16.14 9.19 -8.83
CA VAL A 28 -17.39 8.67 -8.28
C VAL A 28 -17.97 9.68 -7.31
N THR A 29 -19.29 9.86 -7.38
CA THR A 29 -20.08 10.60 -6.38
C THR A 29 -21.00 9.62 -5.66
N LYS A 30 -21.74 10.09 -4.65
CA LYS A 30 -22.79 9.28 -4.00
C LYS A 30 -23.85 8.76 -4.99
N ASP A 31 -24.06 9.45 -6.11
CA ASP A 31 -25.08 9.13 -7.12
C ASP A 31 -24.54 8.19 -8.21
N GLY A 32 -23.25 7.83 -8.14
CA GLY A 32 -22.60 6.89 -9.05
C GLY A 32 -21.34 7.44 -9.73
N ILE A 33 -20.86 6.68 -10.70
CA ILE A 33 -19.68 7.02 -11.51
C ILE A 33 -20.04 8.20 -12.42
N ILE A 34 -19.28 9.28 -12.32
CA ILE A 34 -19.45 10.49 -13.16
C ILE A 34 -18.38 10.60 -14.25
N TYR A 35 -17.31 9.81 -14.13
CA TYR A 35 -16.23 9.76 -15.10
C TYR A 35 -15.52 8.41 -15.00
N SER A 36 -15.25 7.79 -16.14
CA SER A 36 -14.45 6.56 -16.24
C SER A 36 -13.70 6.56 -17.55
N ARG A 37 -12.37 6.45 -17.50
CA ARG A 37 -11.53 6.45 -18.69
C ARG A 37 -10.27 5.64 -18.48
N SER A 38 -9.85 4.97 -19.55
CA SER A 38 -8.65 4.15 -19.59
C SER A 38 -7.86 4.46 -20.85
N ALA A 39 -6.54 4.40 -20.76
CA ALA A 39 -5.64 4.57 -21.90
C ALA A 39 -4.42 3.66 -21.76
N GLY A 40 -3.90 3.17 -22.89
CA GLY A 40 -2.75 2.26 -22.94
C GLY A 40 -3.13 0.78 -22.82
N THR A 41 -2.12 -0.06 -22.61
CA THR A 41 -2.21 -1.52 -22.68
C THR A 41 -1.77 -2.20 -21.38
N GLN A 42 -2.06 -3.49 -21.26
CA GLN A 42 -1.85 -4.26 -20.02
C GLN A 42 -0.42 -4.81 -19.86
N SER A 43 0.42 -4.77 -20.91
CA SER A 43 1.79 -5.28 -20.86
C SER A 43 2.72 -4.52 -21.78
N GLU A 44 3.98 -4.39 -21.36
CA GLU A 44 5.09 -3.89 -22.18
C GLU A 44 5.91 -4.98 -22.84
N ASP A 45 5.77 -6.21 -22.38
CA ASP A 45 6.44 -7.38 -22.95
C ASP A 45 5.81 -7.75 -24.31
N PRO A 46 6.56 -7.67 -25.43
CA PRO A 46 6.07 -8.01 -26.77
C PRO A 46 5.61 -9.46 -26.92
N ASP A 47 6.14 -10.37 -26.10
CA ASP A 47 5.79 -11.79 -26.16
C ASP A 47 4.56 -12.12 -25.29
N SER A 48 4.07 -11.17 -24.51
CA SER A 48 2.90 -11.34 -23.66
C SER A 48 1.61 -11.31 -24.48
N PRO A 49 0.63 -12.21 -24.22
CA PRO A 49 -0.70 -12.13 -24.83
C PRO A 49 -1.48 -10.87 -24.41
N LEU A 50 -0.96 -10.11 -23.43
CA LEU A 50 -1.51 -8.85 -22.96
C LEU A 50 -0.89 -7.64 -23.66
N PHE A 51 0.09 -7.82 -24.54
CA PHE A 51 0.82 -6.73 -25.19
C PHE A 51 -0.15 -5.77 -25.88
N ASP A 52 -1.01 -6.22 -26.79
CA ASP A 52 -1.97 -5.35 -27.47
C ASP A 52 -3.33 -5.26 -26.75
N LYS A 53 -3.45 -5.83 -25.54
CA LYS A 53 -4.70 -5.79 -24.79
C LYS A 53 -4.86 -4.43 -24.11
N PRO A 54 -5.91 -3.64 -24.42
CA PRO A 54 -6.15 -2.36 -23.75
C PRO A 54 -6.41 -2.55 -22.26
N ILE A 55 -6.00 -1.58 -21.45
CA ILE A 55 -6.45 -1.51 -20.05
C ILE A 55 -7.92 -1.07 -20.00
N SER A 56 -8.67 -1.55 -19.01
CA SER A 56 -10.02 -1.10 -18.70
C SER A 56 -10.21 -1.00 -17.18
N PRO A 57 -11.31 -0.39 -16.70
CA PRO A 57 -11.66 -0.41 -15.28
C PRO A 57 -11.75 -1.82 -14.66
N ASP A 58 -12.01 -2.84 -15.47
CA ASP A 58 -12.12 -4.24 -15.03
C ASP A 58 -10.79 -5.00 -15.09
N THR A 59 -9.71 -4.37 -15.56
CA THR A 59 -8.38 -4.98 -15.58
C THR A 59 -7.91 -5.27 -14.16
N SER A 60 -7.52 -6.51 -13.89
CA SER A 60 -6.83 -6.85 -12.64
C SER A 60 -5.48 -6.16 -12.58
N ILE A 61 -5.27 -5.36 -11.54
CA ILE A 61 -4.03 -4.61 -11.32
C ILE A 61 -3.46 -4.92 -9.93
N TRP A 62 -2.14 -4.76 -9.80
CA TRP A 62 -1.51 -4.78 -8.48
C TRP A 62 -1.68 -3.43 -7.79
N ILE A 63 -2.50 -3.39 -6.75
CA ILE A 63 -2.86 -2.15 -6.04
C ILE A 63 -1.87 -1.75 -4.92
N ALA A 64 -0.85 -2.57 -4.67
CA ALA A 64 0.17 -2.35 -3.63
C ALA A 64 -0.43 -1.84 -2.30
N SER A 65 0.05 -0.70 -1.80
CA SER A 65 -0.39 -0.13 -0.51
C SER A 65 -1.87 0.26 -0.43
N ALA A 66 -2.60 0.38 -1.55
CA ALA A 66 -4.05 0.62 -1.48
C ALA A 66 -4.79 -0.55 -0.80
N THR A 67 -4.18 -1.73 -0.72
CA THR A 67 -4.65 -2.88 0.09
C THR A 67 -4.89 -2.50 1.55
N LYS A 68 -4.13 -1.53 2.12
CA LYS A 68 -4.29 -1.07 3.51
C LYS A 68 -5.71 -0.59 3.82
N LEU A 69 -6.41 0.01 2.85
CA LEU A 69 -7.79 0.42 3.02
C LEU A 69 -8.72 -0.78 3.24
N MET A 70 -8.57 -1.83 2.43
CA MET A 70 -9.35 -3.06 2.55
C MET A 70 -9.08 -3.78 3.87
N THR A 71 -7.81 -3.85 4.28
CA THR A 71 -7.41 -4.38 5.60
C THR A 71 -8.04 -3.57 6.74
N SER A 72 -8.00 -2.24 6.64
CA SER A 72 -8.59 -1.35 7.66
C SER A 72 -10.10 -1.57 7.78
N ILE A 73 -10.83 -1.68 6.66
CA ILE A 73 -12.26 -2.00 6.65
C ILE A 73 -12.53 -3.34 7.32
N SER A 74 -11.72 -4.36 7.03
CA SER A 74 -11.87 -5.69 7.62
C SER A 74 -11.69 -5.67 9.14
N ILE A 75 -10.74 -4.89 9.65
CA ILE A 75 -10.53 -4.68 11.09
C ILE A 75 -11.71 -3.93 11.71
N LEU A 76 -12.21 -2.88 11.05
CA LEU A 76 -13.39 -2.14 11.52
C LEU A 76 -14.63 -3.03 11.62
N GLN A 77 -14.83 -3.96 10.66
CA GLN A 77 -15.92 -4.95 10.74
C GLN A 77 -15.78 -5.92 11.92
N LEU A 78 -14.55 -6.24 12.35
CA LEU A 78 -14.32 -7.06 13.55
C LEU A 78 -14.59 -6.27 14.84
N LEU A 79 -14.25 -4.98 14.86
CA LEU A 79 -14.57 -4.06 15.95
C LEU A 79 -16.09 -3.90 16.13
N GLU A 80 -16.84 -3.72 15.03
CA GLU A 80 -18.31 -3.65 15.04
C GLU A 80 -18.97 -4.91 15.61
N LYS A 81 -18.33 -6.07 15.44
CA LYS A 81 -18.79 -7.36 16.00
C LYS A 81 -18.38 -7.56 17.46
N GLY A 82 -17.64 -6.62 18.06
CA GLY A 82 -17.10 -6.75 19.42
C GLY A 82 -16.02 -7.83 19.54
N LEU A 83 -15.39 -8.23 18.43
CA LEU A 83 -14.33 -9.26 18.42
C LEU A 83 -12.94 -8.69 18.67
N LEU A 84 -12.79 -7.37 18.52
CA LEU A 84 -11.57 -6.62 18.79
C LEU A 84 -11.92 -5.37 19.61
N ASP A 85 -10.89 -4.78 20.21
CA ASP A 85 -10.93 -3.46 20.82
C ASP A 85 -9.77 -2.63 20.23
N LEU A 86 -10.04 -1.36 19.90
CA LEU A 86 -9.05 -0.47 19.30
C LEU A 86 -7.86 -0.18 20.24
N ASP A 87 -8.11 -0.15 21.54
CA ASP A 87 -7.17 0.34 22.54
C ASP A 87 -6.65 -0.78 23.48
N ALA A 88 -7.13 -2.01 23.30
CA ALA A 88 -6.58 -3.17 23.98
C ALA A 88 -5.18 -3.55 23.47
N ASP A 89 -4.45 -4.29 24.30
CA ASP A 89 -3.17 -4.90 23.95
C ASP A 89 -3.37 -5.91 22.81
N VAL A 90 -2.71 -5.65 21.67
CA VAL A 90 -2.80 -6.46 20.47
C VAL A 90 -2.22 -7.87 20.64
N SER A 91 -1.35 -8.09 21.63
CA SER A 91 -0.73 -9.40 21.86
C SER A 91 -1.72 -10.51 22.21
N SER A 92 -2.93 -10.16 22.62
CA SER A 92 -4.04 -11.09 22.79
C SER A 92 -4.45 -11.79 21.49
N VAL A 93 -4.21 -11.16 20.33
CA VAL A 93 -4.52 -11.69 19.00
C VAL A 93 -3.28 -11.92 18.13
N LEU A 94 -2.20 -11.17 18.37
CA LEU A 94 -0.91 -11.25 17.67
C LEU A 94 0.21 -11.44 18.70
N PRO A 95 0.36 -12.64 19.29
CA PRO A 95 1.31 -12.89 20.38
C PRO A 95 2.77 -12.60 20.00
N GLU A 96 3.12 -12.65 18.71
CA GLU A 96 4.43 -12.27 18.20
C GLU A 96 4.79 -10.79 18.44
N LEU A 97 3.80 -9.93 18.73
CA LEU A 97 4.00 -8.51 19.03
C LEU A 97 4.12 -8.20 20.53
N ALA A 98 4.05 -9.22 21.41
CA ALA A 98 3.94 -9.02 22.86
C ALA A 98 5.17 -8.35 23.49
N ASP A 99 6.36 -8.76 23.06
CA ASP A 99 7.64 -8.46 23.70
C ASP A 99 8.71 -8.02 22.69
N LEU A 100 8.29 -7.25 21.67
CA LEU A 100 9.22 -6.64 20.73
C LEU A 100 10.15 -5.64 21.43
N GLU A 101 11.42 -5.67 21.04
CA GLU A 101 12.40 -4.67 21.40
C GLU A 101 12.49 -3.60 20.30
N VAL A 102 12.80 -2.37 20.72
CA VAL A 102 12.94 -1.21 19.86
C VAL A 102 14.42 -1.05 19.55
N PHE A 103 14.77 -1.10 18.26
CA PHE A 103 16.11 -0.79 17.79
C PHE A 103 16.45 0.69 18.07
N LEU A 104 17.65 0.94 18.61
CA LEU A 104 18.13 2.28 18.89
C LEU A 104 19.20 2.70 17.89
N GLU A 105 20.35 2.02 17.92
CA GLU A 105 21.53 2.35 17.13
C GLU A 105 22.51 1.17 17.07
N PHE A 106 23.56 1.32 16.27
CA PHE A 106 24.72 0.42 16.32
C PHE A 106 25.76 0.96 17.32
N ASN A 107 26.32 0.11 18.16
CA ASN A 107 27.38 0.48 19.11
C ASN A 107 28.74 0.70 18.40
N ASP A 108 29.77 1.06 19.16
CA ASP A 108 31.14 1.26 18.63
C ASP A 108 31.74 0.01 17.95
N ALA A 109 31.23 -1.19 18.27
CA ALA A 109 31.61 -2.46 17.65
C ALA A 109 30.80 -2.78 16.37
N GLY A 110 29.83 -1.94 16.01
CA GLY A 110 28.95 -2.13 14.85
C GLY A 110 27.79 -3.11 15.11
N GLU A 111 27.47 -3.41 16.38
CA GLU A 111 26.40 -4.33 16.76
C GLU A 111 25.11 -3.55 17.08
N PRO A 112 23.92 -4.04 16.67
CA PRO A 112 22.67 -3.34 16.95
C PRO A 112 22.32 -3.40 18.44
N THR A 113 21.85 -2.28 18.98
CA THR A 113 21.39 -2.14 20.36
C THR A 113 19.87 -1.94 20.39
N TYR A 114 19.25 -2.42 21.46
CA TYR A 114 17.80 -2.44 21.62
C TYR A 114 17.38 -2.05 23.03
N GLU A 115 16.16 -1.53 23.16
CA GLU A 115 15.48 -1.34 24.43
C GLU A 115 14.09 -1.98 24.44
N LYS A 116 13.56 -2.24 25.64
CA LYS A 116 12.20 -2.77 25.76
C LYS A 116 11.18 -1.71 25.37
N ALA A 117 10.17 -2.12 24.61
CA ALA A 117 9.03 -1.25 24.32
C ALA A 117 8.35 -0.77 25.62
N ILE A 118 8.21 0.55 25.77
CA ILE A 118 7.62 1.18 26.97
C ILE A 118 6.08 1.19 26.96
N LYS A 119 5.46 0.84 25.83
CA LYS A 119 4.00 0.77 25.65
C LYS A 119 3.65 -0.48 24.87
N LYS A 120 2.48 -1.04 25.17
CA LYS A 120 1.88 -2.11 24.37
C LYS A 120 1.36 -1.55 23.06
N ILE A 121 1.49 -2.33 21.98
CA ILE A 121 0.95 -1.99 20.67
C ILE A 121 -0.57 -2.25 20.70
N THR A 122 -1.35 -1.33 20.13
CA THR A 122 -2.80 -1.48 20.00
C THR A 122 -3.21 -1.54 18.53
N ILE A 123 -4.43 -2.02 18.25
CA ILE A 123 -4.99 -2.01 16.89
C ILE A 123 -5.05 -0.57 16.34
N ARG A 124 -5.40 0.41 17.17
CA ARG A 124 -5.39 1.82 16.78
C ARG A 124 -4.02 2.25 16.26
N MET A 125 -2.94 1.92 16.98
CA MET A 125 -1.58 2.26 16.57
C MET A 125 -1.19 1.59 15.25
N LEU A 126 -1.64 0.36 14.99
CA LEU A 126 -1.40 -0.32 13.72
C LEU A 126 -2.12 0.38 12.55
N LEU A 127 -3.39 0.75 12.75
CA LEU A 127 -4.20 1.44 11.73
C LEU A 127 -3.71 2.87 11.44
N THR A 128 -3.10 3.54 12.42
CA THR A 128 -2.62 4.93 12.28
C THR A 128 -1.12 5.06 12.02
N HIS A 129 -0.40 3.94 11.82
CA HIS A 129 1.05 3.93 11.62
C HIS A 129 1.84 4.55 12.80
N GLN A 130 1.43 4.24 14.02
CA GLN A 130 2.04 4.75 15.26
C GLN A 130 2.60 3.64 16.18
N SER A 131 2.65 2.40 15.70
CA SER A 131 3.15 1.26 16.48
C SER A 131 4.68 1.23 16.65
N GLY A 132 5.41 2.06 15.90
CA GLY A 132 6.88 2.02 15.83
C GLY A 132 7.44 1.09 14.74
N ALA A 133 6.58 0.34 14.04
CA ALA A 133 7.01 -0.52 12.93
C ALA A 133 7.51 0.31 11.74
N GLY A 134 8.75 0.02 11.32
CA GLY A 134 9.36 0.59 10.11
C GLY A 134 9.40 -0.42 8.96
N TYR A 135 9.55 0.08 7.73
CA TYR A 135 9.97 -0.75 6.61
C TYR A 135 11.46 -0.61 6.38
N GLU A 136 12.12 -1.74 6.15
CA GLU A 136 13.54 -1.81 5.82
C GLU A 136 13.94 -0.88 4.66
N PHE A 137 13.13 -0.80 3.61
CA PHE A 137 13.43 0.06 2.46
C PHE A 137 13.28 1.58 2.73
N PHE A 138 12.73 1.98 3.89
CA PHE A 138 12.63 3.39 4.28
C PHE A 138 13.72 3.84 5.25
N HIS A 139 14.49 2.93 5.84
CA HIS A 139 15.48 3.29 6.85
C HIS A 139 16.81 2.55 6.65
N PRO A 140 17.93 3.26 6.39
CA PRO A 140 19.21 2.64 6.09
C PRO A 140 19.75 1.78 7.24
N TYR A 141 19.41 2.09 8.49
CA TYR A 141 19.80 1.26 9.63
C TYR A 141 19.04 -0.05 9.72
N ILE A 142 17.76 -0.11 9.31
CA ILE A 142 16.98 -1.35 9.37
C ILE A 142 17.51 -2.39 8.36
N GLN A 143 18.05 -1.94 7.21
CA GLN A 143 18.69 -2.81 6.22
C GLN A 143 19.92 -3.57 6.77
N GLN A 144 20.55 -3.01 7.80
CA GLN A 144 21.80 -3.52 8.35
C GLN A 144 21.58 -4.48 9.53
N ILE A 145 20.33 -4.66 9.99
CA ILE A 145 19.97 -5.51 11.14
C ILE A 145 19.92 -7.02 10.77
N ARG A 146 20.12 -7.36 9.49
CA ARG A 146 20.01 -8.75 8.99
C ARG A 146 21.17 -9.66 9.36
#